data_AF-A0A1D6M733-F1
#
_entry.id   AF-A0A1D6M733-F1
#
_cell.length_a   1.000
_cell.length_b   1.000
_cell.length_c   1.000
_cell.angle_alpha   90.00
_cell.angle_beta   90.00
_cell.angle_gamma   90.00
#
_symmetry.space_group_name_H-M   'P 1'
#
loop_
_entity.id
_entity.type
_entity.pdbx_description
1 polymer ?
#
loop_
_entity_poly.entity_id
_entity_poly.type
_entity_poly.pdbx_seq_one_letter_code
_entity_poly.pdbx_strand_id
1 'polypeptide(L)'
;MDISGEQHQDIRHDIEKIRLDAHGNVIEARKVSIGGAKIERPLQKHGGRLDKGEQYCGTCYGAEESDEQCCNSCEEVREAYKKKGWALTNPDLIDQCAREDFVERVKTQQDEGCNVHGFLDVSKVAGNFHFAPGKGFYESNIDVPELSLLEGGFNITHKINKLSFGTEFPGVVNPLDG
;
A
#
# COMPACT_ATOMS: atom_id res chain seq x y z
N MET A 1 -14.22 10.62 -2.64
CA MET A 1 -14.36 12.00 -3.16
C MET A 1 -15.75 12.49 -2.80
N ASP A 2 -15.87 13.75 -2.39
CA ASP A 2 -17.17 14.36 -2.12
C ASP A 2 -17.62 15.29 -3.26
N ILE A 3 -18.84 15.83 -3.17
CA ILE A 3 -19.40 16.74 -4.19
C ILE A 3 -18.64 18.07 -4.30
N SER A 4 -17.82 18.43 -3.32
CA SER A 4 -16.95 19.61 -3.37
C SER A 4 -15.63 19.34 -4.10
N GLY A 5 -15.34 18.07 -4.43
CA GLY A 5 -14.09 17.62 -5.01
C GLY A 5 -13.03 17.29 -3.96
N GLU A 6 -13.35 17.32 -2.67
CA GLU A 6 -12.43 16.95 -1.59
C GLU A 6 -12.16 15.43 -1.64
N GLN A 7 -10.89 15.05 -1.52
CA GLN A 7 -10.45 13.67 -1.51
C GLN A 7 -9.34 13.46 -0.47
N HIS A 8 -9.53 12.44 0.35
CA HIS A 8 -8.54 11.95 1.31
C HIS A 8 -8.13 10.54 0.91
N GLN A 9 -6.83 10.24 0.97
CA GLN A 9 -6.26 8.98 0.49
C GLN A 9 -5.22 8.46 1.49
N ASP A 10 -5.07 7.13 1.57
CA ASP A 10 -4.15 6.44 2.49
C ASP A 10 -4.09 7.09 3.88
N ILE A 11 -5.26 7.29 4.48
CA ILE A 11 -5.39 7.97 5.78
C ILE A 11 -4.78 7.06 6.85
N ARG A 12 -3.76 7.56 7.55
CA ARG A 12 -2.99 6.82 8.57
C ARG A 12 -3.14 7.36 9.99
N HIS A 13 -3.52 8.62 10.15
CA HIS A 13 -3.45 9.30 11.44
C HIS A 13 -4.61 8.91 12.36
N ASP A 14 -5.81 8.72 11.79
CA ASP A 14 -7.04 8.46 12.54
C ASP A 14 -7.62 7.06 12.33
N ILE A 15 -6.90 6.22 11.57
CA ILE A 15 -7.29 4.86 11.22
C ILE A 15 -6.15 3.89 11.57
N GLU A 16 -6.45 2.92 12.42
CA GLU A 16 -5.55 1.82 12.73
C GLU A 16 -5.94 0.58 11.92
N LYS A 17 -4.93 -0.09 11.35
CA LYS A 17 -5.06 -1.29 10.53
C LYS A 17 -4.29 -2.43 11.21
N ILE A 18 -5.01 -3.42 11.69
CA ILE A 18 -4.45 -4.59 12.40
C ILE A 18 -4.54 -5.80 11.47
N ARG A 19 -3.41 -6.45 11.20
CA ARG A 19 -3.37 -7.67 10.38
C ARG A 19 -3.96 -8.85 11.13
N LEU A 20 -4.75 -9.65 10.42
CA LEU A 20 -5.36 -10.87 10.93
C LEU A 20 -4.91 -12.07 10.09
N ASP A 21 -4.77 -13.23 10.72
CA ASP A 21 -4.60 -14.49 10.00
C ASP A 21 -5.92 -14.96 9.37
N ALA A 22 -5.86 -16.07 8.63
CA ALA A 22 -7.03 -16.68 7.98
C ALA A 22 -8.15 -17.11 8.96
N HIS A 23 -7.85 -17.19 10.26
CA HIS A 23 -8.81 -17.56 11.32
C HIS A 23 -9.31 -16.33 12.10
N GLY A 24 -8.85 -15.11 11.77
CA GLY A 24 -9.23 -13.88 12.43
C GLY A 24 -8.40 -13.54 13.69
N ASN A 25 -7.28 -14.23 13.94
CA ASN A 25 -6.38 -13.90 15.04
C ASN A 25 -5.42 -12.79 14.63
N VAL A 26 -5.06 -11.93 15.59
CA VAL A 26 -4.10 -10.84 15.35
C VAL A 26 -2.71 -11.40 15.05
N ILE A 27 -2.14 -10.96 13.92
CA ILE A 27 -0.73 -11.19 13.57
C ILE A 27 0.06 -10.04 14.18
N GLU A 28 0.96 -10.32 15.14
CA GLU A 28 1.88 -9.29 15.65
C GLU A 28 2.65 -8.65 14.49
N ALA A 29 2.77 -7.33 14.50
CA ALA A 29 3.52 -6.59 13.51
C ALA A 29 4.96 -7.12 13.49
N ARG A 30 5.26 -7.96 12.49
CA ARG A 30 6.63 -8.38 12.20
C ARG A 30 7.45 -7.09 12.11
N LYS A 31 8.50 -6.96 12.92
CA LYS A 31 9.49 -5.88 12.73
C LYS A 31 9.86 -5.91 11.25
N VAL A 32 9.42 -4.89 10.50
CA VAL A 32 9.85 -4.69 9.13
C VAL A 32 11.36 -4.66 9.23
N SER A 33 12.02 -5.69 8.69
CA SER A 33 13.46 -5.70 8.61
C SER A 33 13.78 -4.65 7.55
N ILE A 34 14.04 -3.42 8.00
CA ILE A 34 14.51 -2.34 7.14
C ILE A 34 15.86 -2.82 6.60
N GLY A 35 15.84 -3.37 5.39
CA GLY A 35 16.96 -4.09 4.78
C GLY A 35 16.55 -5.50 4.37
N GLY A 36 16.04 -5.63 3.14
CA GLY A 36 16.01 -6.91 2.43
C GLY A 36 17.40 -7.56 2.39
N ALA A 37 17.44 -8.86 2.10
CA ALA A 37 18.64 -9.71 2.17
C ALA A 37 19.92 -8.94 1.78
N LYS A 38 20.94 -8.89 2.64
CA LYS A 38 22.16 -8.10 2.38
C LYS A 38 22.92 -8.69 1.19
N ILE A 39 22.61 -8.23 -0.02
CA ILE A 39 23.45 -8.44 -1.19
C ILE A 39 24.75 -7.67 -0.93
N GLU A 40 25.90 -8.35 -0.95
CA GLU A 40 27.18 -7.72 -0.61
C GLU A 40 27.55 -6.59 -1.58
N ARG A 41 27.09 -6.66 -2.84
CA ARG A 41 27.38 -5.70 -3.90
C ARG A 41 26.19 -5.51 -4.88
N PRO A 42 25.11 -4.80 -4.47
CA PRO A 42 23.95 -4.57 -5.32
C PRO A 42 24.31 -3.78 -6.58
N LEU A 43 23.49 -3.92 -7.62
CA LEU A 43 23.64 -3.18 -8.88
C LEU A 43 23.22 -1.72 -8.67
N GLN A 44 23.96 -0.79 -9.26
CA GLN A 44 23.68 0.65 -9.13
C GLN A 44 23.13 1.23 -10.43
N LYS A 45 22.54 2.42 -10.33
CA LYS A 45 22.01 3.18 -11.47
C LYS A 45 23.01 3.34 -12.63
N HIS A 46 24.30 3.46 -12.34
CA HIS A 46 25.36 3.60 -13.35
C HIS A 46 25.80 2.28 -14.01
N GLY A 47 25.18 1.15 -13.65
CA GLY A 47 25.47 -0.18 -14.20
C GLY A 47 26.63 -0.91 -13.51
N GLY A 48 27.35 -0.25 -12.59
CA GLY A 48 28.36 -0.86 -11.74
C GLY A 48 27.76 -1.56 -10.52
N ARG A 49 28.59 -2.37 -9.84
CA ARG A 49 28.25 -2.94 -8.52
C ARG A 49 28.73 -2.02 -7.41
N LEU A 50 28.04 -2.03 -6.26
CA LEU A 50 28.45 -1.26 -5.09
C LEU A 50 29.88 -1.57 -4.66
N ASP A 51 30.70 -0.52 -4.57
CA ASP A 51 32.07 -0.59 -4.09
C ASP A 51 32.21 -0.18 -2.62
N LYS A 52 33.34 -0.52 -2.00
CA LYS A 52 33.58 -0.26 -0.57
C LYS A 52 33.69 1.24 -0.31
N GLY A 53 32.69 1.80 0.38
CA GLY A 53 32.63 3.23 0.73
C GLY A 53 31.74 4.07 -0.19
N GLU A 54 31.11 3.44 -1.18
CA GLU A 54 30.11 4.08 -2.04
C GLU A 54 28.71 4.00 -1.40
N GLN A 55 27.91 5.06 -1.55
CA GLN A 55 26.52 5.05 -1.13
C GLN A 55 25.66 4.36 -2.18
N TYR A 56 24.84 3.41 -1.76
CA TYR A 56 23.92 2.74 -2.66
C TYR A 56 22.94 3.72 -3.30
N CYS A 57 22.89 3.70 -4.63
CA CYS A 57 21.90 4.40 -5.46
C CYS A 57 21.30 3.43 -6.47
N GLY A 58 20.11 2.91 -6.17
CA GLY A 58 19.37 2.03 -7.06
C GLY A 58 18.67 2.79 -8.20
N THR A 59 18.38 2.10 -9.31
CA THR A 59 17.63 2.66 -10.44
C THR A 59 16.13 2.67 -10.17
N CYS A 60 15.43 3.68 -10.67
CA CYS A 60 13.97 3.71 -10.73
C CYS A 60 13.45 3.19 -12.09
N TYR A 61 14.27 2.46 -12.86
CA TYR A 61 13.87 1.80 -14.11
C TYR A 61 13.24 2.75 -15.15
N GLY A 62 13.75 3.98 -15.25
CA GLY A 62 13.25 5.00 -16.17
C GLY A 62 12.11 5.85 -15.61
N ALA A 63 11.66 5.59 -14.38
CA ALA A 63 10.66 6.39 -13.70
C ALA A 63 11.24 7.58 -12.91
N GLU A 64 12.54 7.86 -13.04
CA GLU A 64 13.18 9.00 -12.40
C GLU A 64 12.56 10.35 -12.85
N GLU A 65 12.43 11.30 -11.91
CA GLU A 65 12.07 12.70 -12.15
C GLU A 65 13.31 13.57 -12.40
N SER A 66 14.46 13.18 -11.84
CA SER A 66 15.76 13.83 -12.05
C SER A 66 16.90 12.81 -12.21
N ASP A 67 18.00 13.25 -12.82
CA ASP A 67 19.20 12.41 -12.99
C ASP A 67 19.84 12.01 -11.64
N GLU A 68 19.54 12.75 -10.57
CA GLU A 68 20.04 12.53 -9.21
C GLU A 68 19.13 11.62 -8.38
N GLN A 69 17.90 11.35 -8.84
CA GLN A 69 16.98 10.50 -8.11
C GLN A 69 17.46 9.05 -8.09
N CYS A 70 17.52 8.46 -6.89
CA CYS A 70 17.77 7.05 -6.65
C CYS A 70 16.50 6.41 -6.08
N CYS A 71 16.24 5.15 -6.43
CA CYS A 71 15.23 4.33 -5.78
C CYS A 71 15.92 3.18 -5.05
N ASN A 72 15.92 3.22 -3.73
CA ASN A 72 16.69 2.29 -2.89
C ASN A 72 15.84 1.16 -2.29
N SER A 73 14.52 1.31 -2.31
CA SER A 73 13.56 0.32 -1.85
C SER A 73 12.53 -0.02 -2.93
N CYS A 74 11.88 -1.18 -2.80
CA CYS A 74 10.77 -1.55 -3.68
C CYS A 74 9.63 -0.52 -3.60
N GLU A 75 9.41 0.05 -2.40
CA GLU A 75 8.44 1.12 -2.19
C GLU A 75 8.78 2.38 -2.99
N GLU A 76 10.04 2.82 -2.98
CA GLU A 76 10.48 3.99 -3.77
C GLU A 76 10.31 3.78 -5.28
N VAL A 77 10.64 2.58 -5.81
CA VAL A 77 10.42 2.27 -7.23
C VAL A 77 8.93 2.34 -7.58
N ARG A 78 8.07 1.77 -6.72
CA ARG A 78 6.61 1.79 -6.89
C ARG A 78 6.05 3.21 -6.83
N GLU A 79 6.55 4.04 -5.93
CA GLU A 79 6.15 5.45 -5.84
C GLU A 79 6.59 6.24 -7.08
N ALA A 80 7.79 5.99 -7.61
CA ALA A 80 8.25 6.62 -8.86
C ALA A 80 7.37 6.20 -10.05
N TYR A 81 7.05 4.91 -10.18
CA TYR A 81 6.14 4.40 -11.22
C TYR A 81 4.76 5.02 -11.10
N LYS A 82 4.24 5.11 -9.87
CA LYS A 82 2.95 5.74 -9.57
C LYS A 82 2.91 7.22 -9.98
N LYS A 83 3.99 7.97 -9.79
CA LYS A 83 4.07 9.36 -10.26
C LYS A 83 4.06 9.47 -11.79
N LYS A 84 4.64 8.50 -12.50
CA LYS A 84 4.74 8.47 -13.97
C LYS A 84 3.52 7.94 -14.68
N GLY A 85 2.58 7.36 -13.95
CA GLY A 85 1.42 6.75 -14.56
C GLY A 85 1.57 5.24 -14.82
N TRP A 86 2.62 4.59 -14.30
CA TRP A 86 3.03 3.26 -14.74
C TRP A 86 2.61 2.17 -13.75
N ALA A 87 2.15 1.04 -14.29
CA ALA A 87 1.84 -0.15 -13.52
C ALA A 87 3.09 -1.01 -13.30
N LEU A 88 3.17 -1.65 -12.13
CA LEU A 88 4.21 -2.62 -11.81
C LEU A 88 3.83 -3.99 -12.39
N THR A 89 4.31 -4.32 -13.60
CA THR A 89 3.92 -5.56 -14.30
C THR A 89 4.69 -6.78 -13.84
N ASN A 90 6.01 -6.66 -13.63
CA ASN A 90 6.89 -7.77 -13.26
C ASN A 90 7.81 -7.36 -12.09
N PRO A 91 7.36 -7.49 -10.83
CA PRO A 91 8.14 -7.09 -9.66
C PRO A 91 9.46 -7.89 -9.51
N ASP A 92 9.52 -9.12 -10.02
CA ASP A 92 10.73 -9.96 -9.96
C ASP A 92 11.90 -9.43 -10.80
N LEU A 93 11.63 -8.58 -11.80
CA LEU A 93 12.69 -7.93 -12.60
C LEU A 93 13.27 -6.69 -11.92
N ILE A 94 12.66 -6.26 -10.81
CA ILE A 94 13.09 -5.10 -10.04
C ILE A 94 13.92 -5.60 -8.87
N ASP A 95 15.22 -5.30 -8.87
CA ASP A 95 16.21 -5.72 -7.87
C ASP A 95 15.71 -5.45 -6.46
N GLN A 96 15.26 -4.22 -6.22
CA GLN A 96 14.77 -3.79 -4.92
C GLN A 96 13.56 -4.61 -4.46
N CYS A 97 12.66 -4.99 -5.38
CA CYS A 97 11.48 -5.79 -5.06
C CYS A 97 11.81 -7.29 -4.89
N ALA A 98 12.70 -7.83 -5.72
CA ALA A 98 13.18 -9.20 -5.60
C ALA A 98 13.96 -9.40 -4.28
N ARG A 99 14.87 -8.48 -3.94
CA ARG A 99 15.69 -8.51 -2.72
C ARG A 99 14.87 -8.37 -1.44
N GLU A 100 13.77 -7.66 -1.52
CA GLU A 100 12.82 -7.48 -0.43
C GLU A 100 11.79 -8.61 -0.33
N ASP A 101 11.85 -9.60 -1.22
CA ASP A 101 10.88 -10.69 -1.33
C ASP A 101 9.44 -10.17 -1.48
N PHE A 102 9.25 -9.07 -2.22
CA PHE A 102 7.95 -8.40 -2.32
C PHE A 102 6.85 -9.35 -2.78
N VAL A 103 7.10 -10.14 -3.82
CA VAL A 103 6.13 -11.10 -4.36
C VAL A 103 5.78 -12.17 -3.33
N GLU A 104 6.77 -12.71 -2.62
CA GLU A 104 6.54 -13.70 -1.57
C GLU A 104 5.75 -13.11 -0.41
N ARG A 105 6.10 -11.90 0.04
CA ARG A 105 5.35 -11.18 1.09
C ARG A 105 3.89 -11.02 0.70
N VAL A 106 3.60 -10.62 -0.54
CA VAL A 106 2.21 -10.47 -0.98
C VAL A 106 1.51 -11.82 -1.07
N LYS A 107 2.17 -12.87 -1.56
CA LYS A 107 1.62 -14.24 -1.55
C LYS A 107 1.26 -14.72 -0.15
N THR A 108 2.13 -14.49 0.84
CA THR A 108 1.85 -14.86 2.23
C THR A 108 0.69 -14.09 2.84
N GLN A 109 0.33 -12.94 2.28
CA GLN A 109 -0.78 -12.09 2.72
C GLN A 109 -2.10 -12.40 2.01
N GLN A 110 -2.15 -13.32 1.03
CA GLN A 110 -3.37 -13.57 0.24
C GLN A 110 -4.54 -14.07 1.08
N ASP A 111 -4.29 -14.85 2.13
CA ASP A 111 -5.31 -15.39 3.03
C ASP A 111 -5.42 -14.62 4.36
N GLU A 112 -4.79 -13.44 4.44
CA GLU A 112 -4.88 -12.59 5.62
C GLU A 112 -6.12 -11.69 5.60
N GLY A 113 -6.61 -11.39 6.79
CA GLY A 113 -7.62 -10.35 7.02
C GLY A 113 -7.00 -9.05 7.52
N CYS A 114 -7.83 -8.00 7.58
CA CYS A 114 -7.46 -6.74 8.20
C CYS A 114 -8.61 -6.23 9.07
N ASN A 115 -8.35 -5.98 10.34
CA ASN A 115 -9.26 -5.26 11.21
C ASN A 115 -8.94 -3.76 11.12
N VAL A 116 -9.90 -2.99 10.60
CA VAL A 116 -9.77 -1.55 10.42
C VAL A 116 -10.70 -0.86 11.40
N HIS A 117 -10.15 0.01 12.23
CA HIS A 117 -10.94 0.79 13.19
C HIS A 117 -10.36 2.20 13.37
N GLY A 118 -11.22 3.16 13.67
CA GLY A 118 -10.84 4.56 13.80
C GLY A 118 -12.00 5.49 13.47
N PHE A 119 -11.70 6.74 13.16
CA PHE A 119 -12.68 7.76 12.78
C PHE A 119 -12.15 8.61 11.63
N LEU A 120 -13.03 9.31 10.93
CA LEU A 120 -12.68 10.22 9.84
C LEU A 120 -13.47 11.51 9.98
N ASP A 121 -12.77 12.63 10.01
CA ASP A 121 -13.40 13.94 9.89
C ASP A 121 -13.61 14.28 8.42
N VAL A 122 -14.87 14.44 8.03
CA VAL A 122 -15.28 14.71 6.65
C VAL A 122 -16.26 15.87 6.57
N SER A 123 -16.25 16.56 5.43
CA SER A 123 -17.26 17.56 5.11
C SER A 123 -18.66 16.94 5.09
N LYS A 124 -19.65 17.60 5.72
CA LYS A 124 -21.05 17.14 5.78
C LYS A 124 -21.78 17.40 4.46
N VAL A 125 -21.34 16.74 3.41
CA VAL A 125 -21.88 16.80 2.05
C VAL A 125 -21.98 15.39 1.46
N ALA A 126 -22.60 15.25 0.29
CA ALA A 126 -22.66 13.96 -0.39
C ALA A 126 -21.26 13.51 -0.82
N GLY A 127 -20.92 12.25 -0.55
CA GLY A 127 -19.62 11.68 -0.88
C GLY A 127 -19.57 10.17 -0.72
N ASN A 128 -18.38 9.62 -0.89
CA ASN A 128 -18.09 8.20 -0.75
C ASN A 128 -16.80 7.95 0.04
N PHE A 129 -16.73 6.80 0.69
CA PHE A 129 -15.51 6.22 1.20
C PHE A 129 -15.38 4.80 0.63
N HIS A 130 -14.16 4.40 0.33
CA HIS A 130 -13.86 3.12 -0.30
C HIS A 130 -12.72 2.44 0.44
N PHE A 131 -12.84 1.12 0.64
CA PHE A 131 -11.72 0.27 1.04
C PHE A 131 -11.20 -0.42 -0.22
N ALA A 132 -9.89 -0.29 -0.48
CA ALA A 132 -9.24 -0.90 -1.62
C ALA A 132 -7.94 -1.62 -1.18
N PRO A 133 -7.64 -2.80 -1.74
CA PRO A 133 -6.41 -3.53 -1.43
C PRO A 133 -5.19 -2.86 -2.07
N GLY A 134 -4.12 -2.68 -1.28
CA GLY A 134 -2.89 -2.06 -1.76
C GLY A 134 -2.93 -0.52 -1.78
N LYS A 135 -1.83 0.10 -2.21
CA LYS A 135 -1.78 1.55 -2.41
C LYS A 135 -2.36 1.83 -3.80
N GLY A 136 -3.52 2.47 -3.88
CA GLY A 136 -4.16 2.80 -5.16
C GLY A 136 -3.24 3.62 -6.07
N PHE A 137 -3.31 3.39 -7.38
CA PHE A 137 -2.67 4.20 -8.41
C PHE A 137 -3.71 5.08 -9.11
N TYR A 138 -3.34 6.33 -9.46
CA TYR A 138 -4.24 7.32 -10.04
C TYR A 138 -3.86 7.60 -11.50
N GLU A 139 -4.63 7.04 -12.43
CA GLU A 139 -4.82 7.64 -13.74
C GLU A 139 -6.33 7.85 -13.95
N SER A 140 -6.73 9.05 -14.38
CA SER A 140 -8.07 9.33 -14.93
C SER A 140 -9.30 9.11 -14.03
N ASN A 141 -9.21 9.39 -12.72
CA ASN A 141 -10.32 9.21 -11.74
C ASN A 141 -10.79 7.75 -11.55
N ILE A 142 -9.97 6.78 -11.97
CA ILE A 142 -10.23 5.36 -11.72
C ILE A 142 -9.22 4.90 -10.67
N ASP A 143 -9.73 4.53 -9.48
CA ASP A 143 -8.91 3.82 -8.48
C ASP A 143 -8.64 2.41 -9.00
N VAL A 144 -7.45 2.17 -9.54
CA VAL A 144 -6.97 0.81 -9.83
C VAL A 144 -6.12 0.38 -8.64
N PRO A 145 -6.59 -0.59 -7.82
CA PRO A 145 -5.78 -1.13 -6.75
C PRO A 145 -4.50 -1.73 -7.36
N GLU A 146 -3.33 -1.33 -6.88
CA GLU A 146 -2.03 -1.77 -7.41
C GLU A 146 -1.86 -3.30 -7.40
N LEU A 147 -2.55 -3.95 -6.47
CA LEU A 147 -2.54 -5.41 -6.36
C LEU A 147 -3.50 -6.08 -7.35
N SER A 148 -4.40 -5.36 -8.03
CA SER A 148 -5.36 -5.90 -9.03
C SER A 148 -4.71 -6.70 -10.15
N LEU A 149 -3.41 -6.49 -10.37
CA LEU A 149 -2.61 -7.15 -11.39
C LEU A 149 -1.97 -8.47 -10.90
N LEU A 150 -2.10 -8.80 -9.61
CA LEU A 150 -1.65 -10.07 -9.07
C LEU A 150 -2.67 -11.16 -9.38
N GLU A 151 -2.17 -12.27 -9.90
CA GLU A 151 -2.97 -13.44 -10.23
C GLU A 151 -3.74 -13.94 -8.98
N GLY A 152 -5.07 -14.05 -9.10
CA GLY A 152 -5.94 -14.62 -8.04
C GLY A 152 -7.07 -13.70 -7.56
N GLY A 153 -7.02 -12.40 -7.84
CA GLY A 153 -8.03 -11.45 -7.36
C GLY A 153 -7.98 -11.21 -5.84
N PHE A 154 -8.90 -10.39 -5.31
CA PHE A 154 -8.95 -10.04 -3.88
C PHE A 154 -10.27 -10.48 -3.25
N ASN A 155 -10.17 -11.08 -2.07
CA ASN A 155 -11.34 -11.34 -1.25
C ASN A 155 -11.77 -10.04 -0.54
N ILE A 156 -12.93 -9.51 -0.91
CA ILE A 156 -13.54 -8.31 -0.32
C ILE A 156 -14.65 -8.66 0.69
N THR A 157 -14.75 -9.92 1.08
CA THR A 157 -15.67 -10.35 2.14
C THR A 157 -15.31 -9.60 3.41
N HIS A 158 -16.29 -8.93 3.99
CA HIS A 158 -16.09 -8.08 5.15
C HIS A 158 -17.25 -8.20 6.13
N LYS A 159 -16.98 -7.82 7.37
CA LYS A 159 -17.94 -7.68 8.45
C LYS A 159 -17.82 -6.27 9.00
N ILE A 160 -18.94 -5.55 9.04
CA ILE A 160 -18.97 -4.20 9.61
C ILE A 160 -19.36 -4.33 11.08
N ASN A 161 -18.36 -4.33 11.96
CA ASN A 161 -18.63 -4.41 13.40
C ASN A 161 -19.35 -3.15 13.91
N LYS A 162 -18.98 -1.98 13.36
CA LYS A 162 -19.55 -0.69 13.72
C LYS A 162 -19.33 0.35 12.64
N LEU A 163 -20.38 1.06 12.25
CA LEU A 163 -20.32 2.24 11.37
C LEU A 163 -21.35 3.28 11.79
N SER A 164 -20.87 4.44 12.24
CA SER A 164 -21.70 5.52 12.75
C SER A 164 -21.24 6.88 12.23
N PHE A 165 -22.15 7.85 12.16
CA PHE A 165 -21.86 9.23 11.76
C PHE A 165 -22.13 10.19 12.92
N GLY A 166 -21.10 10.90 13.36
CA GLY A 166 -21.17 11.80 14.51
C GLY A 166 -21.09 11.08 15.85
N THR A 167 -21.49 11.78 16.91
CA THR A 167 -21.49 11.27 18.28
C THR A 167 -22.66 10.29 18.51
N GLU A 168 -22.37 9.17 19.16
CA GLU A 168 -23.41 8.21 19.55
C GLU A 168 -24.39 8.80 20.57
N PHE A 169 -25.64 8.37 20.47
CA PHE A 169 -26.70 8.74 21.39
C PHE A 169 -27.60 7.52 21.69
N PRO A 170 -28.25 7.48 22.87
CA PRO A 170 -29.10 6.35 23.25
C PRO A 170 -30.23 6.11 22.24
N GLY A 171 -30.45 4.85 21.87
CA GLY A 171 -31.51 4.43 20.96
C GLY A 171 -31.17 4.50 19.47
N VAL A 172 -29.97 4.95 19.10
CA VAL A 172 -29.49 4.84 17.71
C VAL A 172 -29.33 3.36 17.33
N VAL A 173 -29.79 3.01 16.14
CA VAL A 173 -29.60 1.69 15.54
C VAL A 173 -28.96 1.92 14.18
N ASN A 174 -27.67 1.57 14.05
CA ASN A 174 -26.98 1.67 12.77
C ASN A 174 -27.29 0.40 11.95
N PRO A 175 -27.84 0.51 10.74
CA PRO A 175 -28.25 -0.66 9.96
C PRO A 175 -27.12 -1.59 9.54
N LEU A 176 -25.88 -1.09 9.57
CA LEU A 176 -24.70 -1.81 9.11
C LEU A 176 -23.89 -2.42 10.26
N ASP A 177 -24.25 -2.18 11.53
CA ASP A 177 -23.57 -2.81 12.66
C ASP A 177 -23.97 -4.30 12.73
N GLY A 178 -22.98 -5.21 12.75
CA GLY A 178 -23.22 -6.66 12.81
C GLY A 178 -22.01 -7.47 12.41
#